data_AF-A0A1Y2GRA2-F1
#
_entry.id   AF-A0A1Y2GRA2-F1
#
_cell.length_a   1.000
_cell.length_b   1.000
_cell.length_c   1.000
_cell.angle_alpha   90.00
_cell.angle_beta   90.00
_cell.angle_gamma   90.00
#
_symmetry.space_group_name_H-M   'P 1'
#
loop_
_entity.id
_entity.type
_entity.pdbx_description
1 polymer ?
#
loop_
_entity_poly.entity_id
_entity_poly.type
_entity_poly.pdbx_seq_one_letter_code
_entity_poly.pdbx_strand_id
1 'polypeptide(L)'
;MAFRFQWPYFSDEFIQEAKTMLTNALNKGNKPAVIVDHITVKELDMGTLPPELEMLEMGELSMERFRGIFKLTYNGDAHIVLQTKVQANPMNVKKTDNPSYTRRGILAADQPLVVPMLLRISDFKLRGIIVLVVDQIKGITLVFKNDPLESVLVSSTFDSITPIQRFLQSEIEKQLRNLFQEDLPTAIHNLSQQFTK
;
A
#
# COMPACT_ATOMS: atom_id res chain seq x y z
N MET A 1 -22.47 17.78 3.99
CA MET A 1 -22.17 18.43 2.69
C MET A 1 -21.00 17.68 2.07
N ALA A 2 -21.11 17.25 0.81
CA ALA A 2 -20.06 16.48 0.14
C ALA A 2 -19.14 17.41 -0.66
N PHE A 3 -17.82 17.31 -0.44
CA PHE A 3 -16.84 18.02 -1.26
C PHE A 3 -16.74 17.33 -2.63
N ARG A 4 -16.86 18.09 -3.71
CA ARG A 4 -16.65 17.59 -5.08
C ARG A 4 -15.19 17.77 -5.46
N PHE A 5 -14.45 16.68 -5.52
CA PHE A 5 -13.11 16.66 -6.10
C PHE A 5 -13.22 16.71 -7.61
N GLN A 6 -12.52 17.66 -8.22
CA GLN A 6 -12.09 17.49 -9.60
C GLN A 6 -10.94 16.49 -9.53
N TRP A 7 -11.09 15.33 -10.17
CA TRP A 7 -10.10 14.24 -10.20
C TRP A 7 -9.37 14.30 -11.54
N PRO A 8 -8.40 15.21 -11.72
CA PRO A 8 -7.66 15.32 -12.96
C PRO A 8 -6.73 14.12 -13.14
N TYR A 9 -6.19 14.00 -14.35
CA TYR A 9 -5.01 13.18 -14.57
C TYR A 9 -3.87 13.72 -13.68
N PHE A 10 -3.34 12.85 -12.82
CA PHE A 10 -2.18 13.16 -11.99
C PHE A 10 -0.97 13.40 -12.90
N SER A 11 -0.09 14.33 -12.53
CA SER A 11 1.14 14.54 -13.28
C SER A 11 2.02 13.29 -13.26
N ASP A 12 2.74 13.03 -14.35
CA ASP A 12 3.65 11.89 -14.43
C ASP A 12 4.70 11.93 -13.32
N GLU A 13 5.17 13.13 -12.95
CA GLU A 13 6.09 13.35 -11.83
C GLU A 13 5.52 12.84 -10.50
N PHE A 14 4.26 13.17 -10.19
CA PHE A 14 3.58 12.71 -8.99
C PHE A 14 3.41 11.19 -8.98
N ILE A 15 3.07 10.60 -10.13
CA ILE A 15 2.95 9.13 -10.26
C ILE A 15 4.32 8.46 -10.00
N GLN A 16 5.42 9.02 -10.50
CA GLN A 16 6.76 8.47 -10.27
C GLN A 16 7.20 8.58 -8.80
N GLU A 17 6.90 9.70 -8.15
CA GLU A 17 7.17 9.89 -6.73
C GLU A 17 6.35 8.90 -5.88
N ALA A 18 5.05 8.76 -6.18
CA ALA A 18 4.18 7.78 -5.52
C ALA A 18 4.67 6.34 -5.75
N LYS A 19 5.11 5.98 -6.96
CA LYS A 19 5.73 4.67 -7.24
C LYS A 19 6.98 4.43 -6.38
N THR A 20 7.84 5.44 -6.26
CA THR A 20 9.07 5.35 -5.47
C THR A 20 8.76 5.21 -3.98
N MET A 21 7.82 6.00 -3.48
CA MET A 21 7.35 5.94 -2.10
C MET A 21 6.71 4.57 -1.78
N LEU A 22 5.81 4.07 -2.63
CA LEU A 22 5.21 2.75 -2.49
C LEU A 22 6.27 1.64 -2.53
N THR A 23 7.22 1.72 -3.47
CA THR A 23 8.32 0.75 -3.58
C THR A 23 9.15 0.74 -2.29
N ASN A 24 9.49 1.90 -1.75
CA ASN A 24 10.25 2.00 -0.50
C ASN A 24 9.46 1.45 0.69
N ALA A 25 8.19 1.84 0.83
CA ALA A 25 7.32 1.41 1.93
C ALA A 25 7.09 -0.12 1.91
N LEU A 26 6.81 -0.71 0.73
CA LEU A 26 6.62 -2.16 0.58
C LEU A 26 7.89 -2.96 0.91
N ASN A 27 9.08 -2.36 0.76
CA ASN A 27 10.35 -3.00 1.10
C ASN A 27 10.83 -2.69 2.53
N LYS A 28 10.17 -1.79 3.27
CA LYS A 28 10.54 -1.37 4.64
C LYS A 28 10.10 -2.38 5.74
N GLY A 29 9.48 -3.50 5.35
CA GLY A 29 9.00 -4.53 6.27
C GLY A 29 9.82 -5.83 6.27
N ASN A 30 9.46 -6.73 7.18
CA ASN A 30 10.02 -8.08 7.21
C ASN A 30 9.47 -8.87 6.00
N LYS A 31 10.34 -9.13 5.01
CA LYS A 31 9.95 -9.87 3.81
C LYS A 31 9.56 -11.30 4.20
N PRO A 32 8.43 -11.81 3.71
CA PRO A 32 8.10 -13.21 3.86
C PRO A 32 9.20 -14.11 3.33
N ALA A 33 9.44 -15.26 3.97
CA ALA A 33 10.42 -16.25 3.51
C ALA A 33 10.15 -16.77 2.07
N VAL A 34 8.93 -16.58 1.57
CA VAL A 34 8.50 -16.96 0.20
C VAL A 34 8.88 -15.89 -0.84
N ILE A 35 8.99 -14.62 -0.43
CA ILE A 35 9.35 -13.49 -1.31
C ILE A 35 10.86 -13.26 -1.15
N VAL A 36 11.62 -13.65 -2.17
CA VAL A 36 13.09 -13.65 -2.11
C VAL A 36 13.67 -12.32 -2.61
N ASP A 37 12.93 -11.58 -3.45
CA ASP A 37 13.45 -10.43 -4.16
C ASP A 37 12.71 -9.12 -3.84
N HIS A 38 13.26 -8.00 -4.29
CA HIS A 38 12.72 -6.66 -4.16
C HIS A 38 11.35 -6.52 -4.83
N ILE A 39 10.38 -5.92 -4.14
CA ILE A 39 9.06 -5.63 -4.72
C ILE A 39 9.20 -4.32 -5.49
N THR A 40 8.90 -4.34 -6.78
CA THR A 40 8.97 -3.15 -7.66
C THR A 40 7.57 -2.79 -8.14
N VAL A 41 7.19 -1.52 -8.05
CA VAL A 41 5.92 -1.03 -8.60
C VAL A 41 6.10 -0.81 -10.12
N LYS A 42 5.42 -1.63 -10.92
CA LYS A 42 5.48 -1.53 -12.40
C LYS A 42 4.52 -0.46 -12.89
N GLU A 43 3.26 -0.57 -12.49
CA GLU A 43 2.17 0.31 -12.91
C GLU A 43 1.40 0.80 -11.68
N LEU A 44 1.02 2.07 -11.70
CA LEU A 44 0.23 2.74 -10.68
C LEU A 44 -0.82 3.57 -11.42
N ASP A 45 -2.07 3.23 -11.21
CA ASP A 45 -3.22 3.97 -11.73
C ASP A 45 -4.10 4.39 -10.55
N MET A 46 -4.35 5.69 -10.47
CA MET A 46 -5.16 6.30 -9.41
C MET A 46 -6.66 6.22 -9.70
N GLY A 47 -7.06 5.66 -10.84
CA GLY A 47 -8.45 5.49 -11.22
C GLY A 47 -9.13 6.79 -11.66
N THR A 48 -10.40 6.66 -12.03
CA THR A 48 -11.25 7.75 -12.51
C THR A 48 -12.22 8.27 -11.45
N LEU A 49 -12.48 7.47 -10.42
CA LEU A 49 -13.44 7.77 -9.38
C LEU A 49 -12.76 8.49 -8.20
N PRO A 50 -13.18 9.71 -7.84
CA PRO A 50 -12.65 10.39 -6.67
C PRO A 50 -13.17 9.80 -5.34
N PRO A 51 -12.45 10.02 -4.23
CA PRO A 51 -12.98 9.81 -2.89
C PRO A 51 -14.04 10.83 -2.52
N GLU A 52 -14.99 10.40 -1.70
CA GLU A 52 -15.96 11.26 -1.05
C GLU A 52 -15.41 11.72 0.30
N LEU A 53 -15.37 13.04 0.52
CA LEU A 53 -15.12 13.64 1.82
C LEU A 53 -16.42 14.26 2.36
N GLU A 54 -16.83 13.78 3.53
CA GLU A 54 -17.92 14.35 4.32
C GLU A 54 -17.32 15.06 5.53
N MET A 55 -17.62 16.34 5.70
CA MET A 55 -17.18 17.07 6.89
C MET A 55 -18.06 16.69 8.09
N LEU A 56 -17.42 16.18 9.14
CA LEU A 56 -18.08 15.81 10.39
C LEU A 56 -18.09 16.98 11.37
N GLU A 57 -16.93 17.60 11.56
CA GLU A 57 -16.75 18.64 12.58
C GLU A 57 -15.75 19.68 12.07
N MET A 58 -16.11 20.96 12.21
CA MET A 58 -15.15 22.06 12.09
C MET A 58 -14.61 22.35 13.48
N GLY A 59 -13.30 22.22 13.66
CA GLY A 59 -12.64 22.54 14.91
C GLY A 59 -12.33 24.03 14.97
N GLU A 60 -11.09 24.38 14.64
CA GLU A 60 -10.58 25.74 14.71
C GLU A 60 -10.57 26.34 13.30
N LEU A 61 -11.22 27.49 13.13
CA LEU A 61 -11.17 28.29 11.91
C LEU A 61 -10.61 29.67 12.28
N SER A 62 -9.31 29.86 12.12
CA SER A 62 -8.66 31.17 12.19
C SER A 62 -8.13 31.54 10.79
N MET A 63 -7.71 32.79 10.60
CA MET A 63 -7.14 33.19 9.30
C MET A 63 -5.90 32.37 8.93
N GLU A 64 -5.10 31.97 9.92
CA GLU A 64 -3.81 31.31 9.72
C GLU A 64 -3.89 29.79 9.85
N ARG A 65 -4.92 29.27 10.52
CA ARG A 65 -5.05 27.85 10.84
C ARG A 65 -6.48 27.35 10.66
N PHE A 66 -6.59 26.26 9.91
CA PHE A 66 -7.82 25.50 9.79
C PHE A 66 -7.63 24.09 10.35
N ARG A 67 -8.55 23.65 11.19
CA ARG A 67 -8.64 22.27 11.66
C ARG A 67 -10.03 21.73 11.42
N GLY A 68 -10.12 20.70 10.58
CA GLY A 68 -11.38 20.00 10.30
C GLY A 68 -11.25 18.50 10.51
N ILE A 69 -12.36 17.87 10.90
CA ILE A 69 -12.51 16.42 10.96
C ILE A 69 -13.44 16.01 9.82
N PHE A 70 -12.94 15.11 8.98
CA PHE A 70 -13.62 14.63 7.79
C PHE A 70 -13.75 13.11 7.84
N LYS A 71 -14.83 12.60 7.27
CA LYS A 71 -15.00 11.20 6.95
C LYS A 71 -14.65 11.01 5.47
N LEU A 72 -13.60 10.24 5.22
CA LEU A 72 -13.17 9.78 3.91
C LEU A 72 -13.85 8.45 3.60
N THR A 73 -14.50 8.39 2.45
CA THR A 73 -14.98 7.14 1.84
C THR A 73 -14.43 7.06 0.43
N TYR A 74 -13.70 6.01 0.12
CA TYR A 74 -13.18 5.73 -1.22
C TYR A 74 -13.63 4.35 -1.66
N ASN A 75 -14.23 4.29 -2.83
CA ASN A 75 -14.62 3.05 -3.50
C ASN A 75 -14.38 3.24 -4.99
N GLY A 76 -13.10 3.25 -5.36
CA GLY A 76 -12.65 3.57 -6.71
C GLY A 76 -12.04 2.38 -7.44
N ASP A 77 -11.68 2.64 -8.68
CA ASP A 77 -11.10 1.73 -9.67
C ASP A 77 -9.57 1.81 -9.75
N ALA A 78 -8.93 2.46 -8.76
CA ALA A 78 -7.48 2.50 -8.66
C ALA A 78 -6.90 1.08 -8.63
N HIS A 79 -5.76 0.90 -9.29
CA HIS A 79 -5.06 -0.37 -9.28
C HIS A 79 -3.55 -0.18 -9.33
N ILE A 80 -2.84 -1.13 -8.73
CA ILE A 80 -1.38 -1.12 -8.65
C ILE A 80 -0.89 -2.48 -9.13
N VAL A 81 0.06 -2.49 -10.05
CA VAL A 81 0.72 -3.71 -10.51
C VAL A 81 2.13 -3.74 -9.96
N LEU A 82 2.39 -4.74 -9.13
CA LEU A 82 3.67 -5.02 -8.52
C LEU A 82 4.33 -6.19 -9.22
N GLN A 83 5.64 -6.11 -9.38
CA GLN A 83 6.48 -7.20 -9.85
C GLN A 83 7.42 -7.61 -8.72
N THR A 84 7.46 -8.90 -8.42
CA THR A 84 8.36 -9.47 -7.42
C THR A 84 8.86 -10.85 -7.87
N LYS A 85 9.78 -11.46 -7.13
CA LYS A 85 10.18 -12.86 -7.35
C LYS A 85 9.92 -13.68 -6.11
N VAL A 86 9.34 -14.85 -6.32
CA VAL A 86 8.95 -15.79 -5.27
C VAL A 86 9.74 -17.09 -5.39
N GLN A 87 10.00 -17.72 -4.26
CA GLN A 87 10.56 -19.06 -4.23
C GLN A 87 9.44 -20.08 -4.43
N ALA A 88 9.40 -20.66 -5.62
CA ALA A 88 8.39 -21.64 -6.00
C ALA A 88 8.80 -23.09 -5.68
N ASN A 89 9.93 -23.33 -5.00
CA ASN A 89 10.37 -24.71 -4.71
C ASN A 89 9.45 -25.37 -3.66
N PRO A 90 8.58 -26.33 -4.05
CA PRO A 90 7.62 -26.96 -3.13
C PRO A 90 8.30 -27.87 -2.09
N MET A 91 9.54 -28.32 -2.35
CA MET A 91 10.30 -29.20 -1.45
C MET A 91 11.05 -28.43 -0.34
N ASN A 92 11.17 -27.11 -0.46
CA ASN A 92 11.86 -26.26 0.51
C ASN A 92 10.89 -25.45 1.42
N VAL A 93 9.58 -25.62 1.24
CA VAL A 93 8.52 -24.92 2.03
C VAL A 93 8.48 -25.40 3.48
N LYS A 94 9.07 -26.57 3.77
CA LYS A 94 9.23 -27.08 5.13
C LYS A 94 10.72 -27.37 5.36
N LYS A 95 11.42 -26.46 6.04
CA LYS A 95 12.55 -26.90 6.86
C LYS A 95 11.96 -27.74 8.00
N THR A 96 11.65 -28.99 7.71
CA THR A 96 11.43 -29.97 8.75
C THR A 96 12.72 -30.01 9.57
N ASP A 97 12.62 -29.81 10.87
CA ASP A 97 13.68 -29.90 11.89
C ASP A 97 14.26 -31.33 12.00
N ASN A 98 14.42 -32.02 10.88
CA ASN A 98 14.97 -33.36 10.84
C ASN A 98 16.50 -33.26 10.78
N PRO A 99 17.22 -33.98 11.66
CA PRO A 99 18.67 -33.97 11.69
C PRO A 99 19.26 -34.41 10.35
N SER A 100 20.32 -33.72 9.94
CA SER A 100 20.98 -33.81 8.62
C SER A 100 21.35 -35.23 8.17
N TYR A 101 21.41 -36.19 9.10
CA TYR A 101 21.79 -37.59 8.85
C TYR A 101 20.69 -38.46 8.23
N THR A 102 19.43 -38.00 8.18
CA THR A 102 18.30 -38.76 7.60
C THR A 102 17.86 -38.27 6.21
N ARG A 103 18.46 -37.20 5.68
CA ARG A 103 18.10 -36.66 4.36
C ARG A 103 18.64 -37.54 3.23
N ARG A 104 17.82 -38.49 2.74
CA ARG A 104 17.94 -39.03 1.38
C ARG A 104 17.29 -38.06 0.39
N GLY A 105 17.86 -36.88 0.24
CA GLY A 105 17.37 -35.84 -0.67
C GLY A 105 18.08 -35.91 -2.02
N ILE A 106 17.33 -35.90 -3.12
CA ILE A 106 17.87 -35.70 -4.47
C ILE A 106 18.56 -34.32 -4.49
N LEU A 107 19.89 -34.30 -4.65
CA LEU A 107 20.73 -33.09 -4.54
C LEU A 107 20.28 -31.93 -5.45
N ALA A 108 19.63 -32.23 -6.59
CA ALA A 108 19.10 -31.23 -7.51
C ALA A 108 17.78 -30.56 -7.02
N ALA A 109 17.03 -31.19 -6.11
CA ALA A 109 15.74 -30.69 -5.62
C ALA A 109 15.87 -29.65 -4.49
N ASP A 110 17.09 -29.40 -4.00
CA ASP A 110 17.38 -28.41 -2.94
C ASP A 110 17.63 -27.00 -3.50
N GLN A 111 17.73 -26.83 -4.82
CA GLN A 111 17.96 -25.53 -5.42
C GLN A 111 16.73 -24.61 -5.29
N PRO A 112 16.89 -23.34 -4.89
CA PRO A 112 15.78 -22.39 -4.83
C PRO A 112 15.33 -22.06 -6.25
N LEU A 113 14.12 -22.51 -6.62
CA LEU A 113 13.47 -22.12 -7.87
C LEU A 113 12.84 -20.75 -7.69
N VAL A 114 13.52 -19.70 -8.16
CA VAL A 114 13.03 -18.32 -8.09
C VAL A 114 12.24 -18.01 -9.36
N VAL A 115 10.96 -17.72 -9.22
CA VAL A 115 10.05 -17.44 -10.35
C VAL A 115 9.53 -16.00 -10.23
N PRO A 116 9.52 -15.22 -11.33
CA PRO A 116 8.90 -13.90 -11.32
C PRO A 116 7.38 -14.03 -11.14
N MET A 117 6.83 -13.17 -10.29
CA MET A 117 5.41 -13.09 -9.97
C MET A 117 4.92 -11.67 -10.25
N LEU A 118 3.75 -11.59 -10.89
CA LEU A 118 3.01 -10.34 -11.03
C LEU A 118 1.86 -10.36 -10.05
N LEU A 119 1.77 -9.29 -9.26
CA LEU A 119 0.76 -9.04 -8.27
C LEU A 119 -0.04 -7.82 -8.72
N ARG A 120 -1.35 -7.94 -8.76
CA ARG A 120 -2.25 -6.83 -9.04
C ARG A 120 -3.14 -6.59 -7.84
N ILE A 121 -3.07 -5.37 -7.33
CA ILE A 121 -3.88 -4.86 -6.24
C ILE A 121 -4.97 -3.98 -6.87
N SER A 122 -6.24 -4.28 -6.61
CA SER A 122 -7.41 -3.58 -7.17
C SER A 122 -8.53 -3.43 -6.14
N ASP A 123 -9.60 -2.73 -6.51
CA ASP A 123 -10.80 -2.54 -5.68
C ASP A 123 -10.49 -2.00 -4.28
N PHE A 124 -9.76 -0.89 -4.22
CA PHE A 124 -9.45 -0.24 -2.95
C PHE A 124 -10.72 0.32 -2.32
N LYS A 125 -11.09 -0.24 -1.17
CA LYS A 125 -12.15 0.29 -0.33
C LYS A 125 -11.52 0.93 0.89
N LEU A 126 -11.58 2.25 0.97
CA LEU A 126 -11.08 3.01 2.11
C LEU A 126 -12.23 3.66 2.85
N ARG A 127 -12.16 3.61 4.17
CA ARG A 127 -13.10 4.28 5.06
C ARG A 127 -12.35 4.76 6.29
N GLY A 128 -12.20 6.07 6.41
CA GLY A 128 -11.39 6.68 7.46
C GLY A 128 -11.99 7.97 7.99
N ILE A 129 -11.69 8.29 9.23
CA ILE A 129 -11.87 9.60 9.84
C ILE A 129 -10.51 10.28 9.80
N ILE A 130 -10.45 11.38 9.08
CA ILE A 130 -9.27 12.17 8.84
C ILE A 130 -9.35 13.46 9.67
N VAL A 131 -8.27 13.80 10.35
CA VAL A 131 -8.04 15.14 10.89
C VAL A 131 -7.14 15.86 9.91
N LEU A 132 -7.68 16.92 9.30
CA LEU A 132 -6.92 17.81 8.45
C LEU A 132 -6.58 19.06 9.26
N VAL A 133 -5.29 19.36 9.37
CA VAL A 133 -4.78 20.60 9.94
C VAL A 133 -4.06 21.33 8.82
N VAL A 134 -4.57 22.48 8.41
CA VAL A 134 -3.91 23.38 7.47
C VAL A 134 -3.40 24.57 8.27
N ASP A 135 -2.11 24.82 8.18
CA ASP A 135 -1.43 25.95 8.82
C ASP A 135 -0.64 26.68 7.73
N GLN A 136 -0.79 27.99 7.62
CA GLN A 136 -0.11 28.77 6.58
C GLN A 136 1.43 28.69 6.68
N ILE A 137 1.97 28.49 7.88
CA ILE A 137 3.42 28.47 8.12
C ILE A 137 3.95 27.03 8.06
N LYS A 138 3.20 26.08 8.65
CA LYS A 138 3.66 24.68 8.78
C LYS A 138 3.23 23.79 7.61
N GLY A 139 2.29 24.24 6.79
CA GLY A 139 1.72 23.46 5.68
C GLY A 139 0.52 22.62 6.11
N ILE A 140 0.24 21.58 5.33
CA ILE A 140 -0.91 20.70 5.50
C ILE A 140 -0.45 19.44 6.23
N THR A 141 -1.16 19.07 7.30
CA THR A 141 -0.96 17.81 8.00
C THR A 141 -2.27 17.04 7.99
N LEU A 142 -2.20 15.82 7.47
CA LEU A 142 -3.33 14.89 7.40
C LEU A 142 -3.04 13.72 8.33
N VAL A 143 -3.95 13.41 9.26
CA VAL A 143 -3.79 12.25 10.16
C VAL A 143 -5.06 11.41 10.16
N PHE A 144 -4.91 10.10 10.00
CA PHE A 144 -6.01 9.15 10.16
C PHE A 144 -6.20 8.80 11.64
N LYS A 145 -7.42 8.95 12.16
CA LYS A 145 -7.77 8.60 13.55
C LYS A 145 -8.05 7.10 13.74
N ASN A 146 -8.46 6.44 12.67
CA ASN A 146 -8.78 5.02 12.63
C ASN A 146 -8.10 4.40 11.42
N ASP A 147 -8.13 3.07 11.35
CA ASP A 147 -7.62 2.34 10.20
C ASP A 147 -8.39 2.72 8.93
N PRO A 148 -7.72 3.28 7.91
CA PRO A 148 -8.39 3.75 6.70
C PRO A 148 -8.69 2.65 5.69
N LEU A 149 -8.07 1.46 5.79
CA LEU A 149 -8.25 0.39 4.81
C LEU A 149 -9.39 -0.54 5.23
N GLU A 150 -10.50 -0.57 4.47
CA GLU A 150 -11.60 -1.50 4.72
C GLU A 150 -11.33 -2.85 4.05
N SER A 151 -11.04 -2.84 2.76
CA SER A 151 -10.66 -4.04 2.00
C SER A 151 -9.90 -3.68 0.73
N VAL A 152 -9.15 -4.65 0.22
CA VAL A 152 -8.46 -4.57 -1.06
C VAL A 152 -8.50 -5.93 -1.73
N LEU A 153 -8.52 -5.99 -3.05
CA LEU A 153 -8.44 -7.25 -3.79
C LEU A 153 -7.01 -7.45 -4.29
N VAL A 154 -6.37 -8.56 -3.88
CA VAL A 154 -5.05 -8.95 -4.40
C VAL A 154 -5.22 -10.15 -5.32
N SER A 155 -4.78 -10.00 -6.56
CA SER A 155 -4.69 -11.06 -7.56
C SER A 155 -3.24 -11.30 -7.95
N SER A 156 -2.90 -12.56 -8.21
CA SER A 156 -1.53 -13.01 -8.49
C SER A 156 -1.51 -14.08 -9.57
N THR A 157 -0.38 -14.19 -10.29
CA THR A 157 -0.15 -15.30 -11.22
C THR A 157 -0.17 -16.68 -10.55
N PHE A 158 -0.07 -16.75 -9.22
CA PHE A 158 -0.12 -17.98 -8.43
C PHE A 158 -1.45 -18.15 -7.64
N ASP A 159 -2.55 -17.51 -8.06
CA ASP A 159 -3.86 -17.60 -7.40
C ASP A 159 -4.41 -19.04 -7.30
N SER A 160 -3.90 -19.98 -8.09
CA SER A 160 -4.21 -21.40 -7.97
C SER A 160 -3.77 -22.02 -6.64
N ILE A 161 -2.88 -21.36 -5.88
CA ILE A 161 -2.33 -21.85 -4.62
C ILE A 161 -2.93 -21.05 -3.46
N THR A 162 -4.05 -21.53 -2.92
CA THR A 162 -4.85 -20.85 -1.88
C THR A 162 -4.05 -20.43 -0.63
N PRO A 163 -3.10 -21.22 -0.09
CA PRO A 163 -2.29 -20.77 1.04
C PRO A 163 -1.43 -19.54 0.73
N ILE A 164 -0.86 -19.49 -0.47
CA ILE A 164 -0.02 -18.37 -0.92
C ILE A 164 -0.89 -17.14 -1.14
N GLN A 165 -2.05 -17.30 -1.79
CA GLN A 165 -3.01 -16.21 -2.00
C GLN A 165 -3.44 -15.56 -0.68
N ARG A 166 -3.90 -16.35 0.30
CA ARG A 166 -4.34 -15.83 1.62
C ARG A 166 -3.22 -15.12 2.35
N PHE A 167 -2.02 -15.68 2.29
CA PHE A 167 -0.85 -15.09 2.91
C PHE A 167 -0.48 -13.75 2.26
N LEU A 168 -0.40 -13.70 0.93
CA LEU A 168 -0.10 -12.47 0.17
C LEU A 168 -1.16 -11.39 0.42
N GLN A 169 -2.44 -11.77 0.44
CA GLN A 169 -3.56 -10.88 0.78
C GLN A 169 -3.33 -10.23 2.16
N SER A 170 -3.09 -11.04 3.20
CA SER A 170 -2.90 -10.51 4.56
C SER A 170 -1.66 -9.64 4.73
N GLU A 171 -0.55 -10.00 4.08
CA GLU A 171 0.69 -9.22 4.16
C GLU A 171 0.56 -7.89 3.43
N ILE A 172 -0.02 -7.88 2.21
CA ILE A 172 -0.22 -6.65 1.45
C ILE A 172 -1.20 -5.73 2.16
N GLU A 173 -2.30 -6.25 2.72
CA GLU A 173 -3.21 -5.45 3.54
C GLU A 173 -2.48 -4.79 4.72
N LYS A 174 -1.66 -5.55 5.45
CA LYS A 174 -0.90 -5.02 6.59
C LYS A 174 0.08 -3.93 6.16
N GLN A 175 0.79 -4.13 5.06
CA GLN A 175 1.72 -3.12 4.54
C GLN A 175 0.97 -1.86 4.07
N LEU A 176 -0.14 -2.01 3.36
CA LEU A 176 -0.97 -0.87 2.94
C LEU A 176 -1.51 -0.09 4.14
N ARG A 177 -1.96 -0.78 5.21
CA ARG A 177 -2.40 -0.13 6.46
C ARG A 177 -1.29 0.74 7.04
N ASN A 178 -0.06 0.21 7.14
CA ASN A 178 1.08 0.98 7.64
C ASN A 178 1.38 2.20 6.76
N LEU A 179 1.35 2.01 5.43
CA LEU A 179 1.59 3.08 4.47
C LEU A 179 0.57 4.22 4.60
N PHE A 180 -0.71 3.90 4.72
CA PHE A 180 -1.75 4.90 4.90
C PHE A 180 -1.68 5.61 6.27
N GLN A 181 -1.27 4.91 7.32
CA GLN A 181 -1.20 5.48 8.68
C GLN A 181 0.06 6.32 8.94
N GLU A 182 1.22 5.91 8.41
CA GLU A 182 2.51 6.54 8.71
C GLU A 182 3.05 7.37 7.54
N ASP A 183 3.10 6.76 6.35
CA ASP A 183 3.84 7.33 5.23
C ASP A 183 3.00 8.38 4.48
N LEU A 184 1.70 8.17 4.30
CA LEU A 184 0.82 9.10 3.59
C LEU A 184 0.72 10.48 4.29
N PRO A 185 0.47 10.57 5.62
CA PRO A 185 0.55 11.83 6.37
C PRO A 185 1.83 12.61 6.11
N THR A 186 2.96 11.90 6.15
CA THR A 186 4.29 12.46 6.01
C THR A 186 4.51 12.97 4.58
N ALA A 187 4.07 12.21 3.57
CA ALA A 187 4.17 12.60 2.17
C ALA A 187 3.32 13.84 1.86
N ILE A 188 2.07 13.90 2.32
CA ILE A 188 1.23 15.09 2.14
C ILE A 188 1.86 16.31 2.81
N HIS A 189 2.42 16.13 4.00
CA HIS A 189 3.11 17.21 4.69
C HIS A 189 4.29 17.74 3.88
N ASN A 190 5.16 16.85 3.39
CA ASN A 190 6.31 17.22 2.57
C ASN A 190 5.90 17.90 1.26
N LEU A 191 4.89 17.36 0.56
CA LEU A 191 4.35 17.96 -0.65
C LEU A 191 3.79 19.36 -0.37
N SER A 192 3.03 19.52 0.71
CA SER A 192 2.46 20.82 1.08
C SER A 192 3.54 21.88 1.34
N GLN A 193 4.69 21.49 1.91
CA GLN A 193 5.80 22.42 2.11
C GLN A 193 6.48 22.82 0.80
N GLN A 194 6.46 21.95 -0.22
CA GLN A 194 6.99 22.29 -1.54
C GLN A 194 6.09 23.28 -2.28
N PHE A 195 4.77 23.16 -2.14
CA PHE A 195 3.81 24.06 -2.81
C PHE A 195 3.58 25.40 -2.09
N THR A 196 3.91 25.50 -0.80
CA THR A 196 3.82 26.75 -0.02
C THR A 196 5.07 27.64 -0.12
N LYS A 197 6.16 27.14 -0.75
CA LYS A 197 7.34 27.95 -1.09
C LYS A 197 7.17 28.68 -2.41
#